data_AF-A0A955Q320-F1
#
_entry.id   AF-A0A955Q320-F1
#
_cell.length_a   1.000
_cell.length_b   1.000
_cell.length_c   1.000
_cell.angle_alpha   90.00
_cell.angle_beta   90.00
_cell.angle_gamma   90.00
#
_symmetry.space_group_name_H-M   'P 1'
#
loop_
_entity.id
_entity.type
_entity.pdbx_description
1 polymer ?
#
loop_
_entity_poly.entity_id
_entity_poly.type
_entity_poly.pdbx_seq_one_letter_code
_entity_poly.pdbx_strand_id
1 'polypeptide(L)'
;MSGYKYEETIYDPTLDKFLSKDEYLKTVKETPGKTVVVHLPPRKQWMKYWLTIPQMVVASDAMAGLGRDGKLLPWDADPSEYAGHPRTAASYSTTLQLAREHGVPLMFTLSQLSYWTAKHLGDTGLEAMKQRGRVQVSKIADLTLFDPDKVAPRATYKQGENGLPPAGIP
;
A
#
# COMPACT_ATOMS: atom_id res chain seq x y z
N MET A 1 -6.64 12.90 -23.27
CA MET A 1 -7.23 11.84 -22.40
C MET A 1 -6.75 10.50 -22.92
N SER A 2 -6.34 9.61 -22.03
CA SER A 2 -5.52 8.41 -22.28
C SER A 2 -6.19 7.26 -23.06
N GLY A 3 -7.34 7.48 -23.71
CA GLY A 3 -8.07 6.46 -24.49
C GLY A 3 -8.65 5.27 -23.71
N TYR A 4 -8.45 5.19 -22.39
CA TYR A 4 -8.94 4.07 -21.57
C TYR A 4 -10.45 4.15 -21.27
N LYS A 5 -11.07 2.98 -21.16
CA LYS A 5 -12.49 2.82 -20.83
C LYS A 5 -12.75 2.93 -19.33
N TYR A 6 -13.90 3.47 -18.95
CA TYR A 6 -14.29 3.63 -17.55
C TYR A 6 -14.51 2.26 -16.89
N GLU A 7 -15.13 1.35 -17.64
CA GLU A 7 -15.49 -0.01 -17.24
C GLU A 7 -14.25 -0.90 -16.98
N GLU A 8 -13.06 -0.41 -17.31
CA GLU A 8 -11.79 -1.10 -17.10
C GLU A 8 -10.88 -0.34 -16.10
N THR A 9 -11.21 0.90 -15.74
CA THR A 9 -10.29 1.79 -15.00
C THR A 9 -10.90 2.50 -13.79
N ILE A 10 -12.21 2.65 -13.71
CA ILE A 10 -12.88 3.31 -12.59
C ILE A 10 -13.60 2.26 -11.76
N TYR A 11 -13.03 1.90 -10.62
CA TYR A 11 -13.56 0.88 -9.72
C TYR A 11 -14.24 1.52 -8.50
N ASP A 12 -15.43 1.05 -8.17
CA ASP A 12 -16.17 1.43 -6.98
C ASP A 12 -16.05 0.31 -5.93
N PRO A 13 -15.27 0.52 -4.85
CA PRO A 13 -15.07 -0.50 -3.83
C PRO A 13 -16.33 -0.80 -3.00
N THR A 14 -17.31 0.11 -2.98
CA THR A 14 -18.57 -0.10 -2.24
C THR A 14 -19.54 -1.01 -2.99
N LEU A 15 -19.45 -1.02 -4.32
CA LEU A 15 -20.27 -1.85 -5.20
C LEU A 15 -19.51 -3.09 -5.71
N ASP A 16 -18.23 -3.20 -5.37
CA ASP A 16 -17.30 -4.21 -5.87
C ASP A 16 -17.35 -4.38 -7.40
N LYS A 17 -17.34 -3.24 -8.12
CA LYS A 17 -17.42 -3.26 -9.60
C LYS A 17 -16.74 -2.08 -10.26
N PHE A 18 -16.38 -2.26 -11.52
CA PHE A 18 -16.03 -1.14 -12.39
C PHE A 18 -17.29 -0.41 -12.87
N LEU A 19 -17.21 0.92 -12.94
CA LEU A 19 -18.30 1.79 -13.35
C LEU A 19 -18.20 2.07 -14.85
N SER A 20 -19.34 2.13 -15.52
CA SER A 20 -19.43 2.79 -16.81
C SER A 20 -19.29 4.30 -16.69
N LYS A 21 -19.04 4.97 -17.83
CA LYS A 21 -18.97 6.45 -17.85
C LYS A 21 -20.26 7.09 -17.30
N ASP A 22 -21.42 6.56 -17.67
CA ASP A 22 -22.71 7.12 -17.24
C ASP A 22 -22.95 6.90 -15.74
N GLU A 23 -22.61 5.72 -15.21
CA GLU A 23 -22.67 5.45 -13.77
C GLU A 23 -21.72 6.34 -12.98
N TYR A 24 -20.51 6.56 -13.48
CA TYR A 24 -19.56 7.50 -12.86
C TYR A 24 -20.11 8.92 -12.87
N LEU A 25 -20.61 9.42 -14.01
CA LEU A 25 -21.15 10.77 -14.12
C LEU A 25 -22.40 10.97 -13.25
N LYS A 26 -23.24 9.94 -13.11
CA LYS A 26 -24.36 9.92 -12.17
C LYS A 26 -23.85 10.03 -10.73
N THR A 27 -22.86 9.22 -10.37
CA THR A 27 -22.21 9.24 -9.03
C THR A 27 -21.66 10.62 -8.70
N VAL A 28 -20.98 11.28 -9.65
CA VAL A 28 -20.45 12.65 -9.46
C VAL A 28 -21.56 13.65 -9.15
N LYS A 29 -22.74 13.52 -9.77
CA LYS A 29 -23.88 14.43 -9.54
C LYS A 29 -24.59 14.17 -8.22
N GLU A 30 -24.86 12.90 -7.92
CA GLU A 30 -25.68 12.50 -6.78
C GLU A 30 -24.88 12.37 -5.48
N THR A 31 -23.61 12.00 -5.57
CA THR A 31 -22.75 11.74 -4.40
C THR A 31 -21.30 12.18 -4.70
N PRO A 32 -21.04 13.49 -4.88
CA PRO A 32 -19.74 14.01 -5.29
C PRO A 32 -18.57 13.68 -4.34
N GLY A 33 -18.86 13.31 -3.09
CA GLY A 33 -17.85 12.87 -2.11
C GLY A 33 -17.54 11.37 -2.15
N LYS A 34 -18.15 10.60 -3.05
CA LYS A 34 -17.93 9.15 -3.11
C LYS A 34 -16.51 8.85 -3.59
N THR A 35 -15.82 7.97 -2.86
CA THR A 35 -14.49 7.50 -3.26
C THR A 35 -14.60 6.48 -4.38
N VAL A 36 -13.80 6.68 -5.43
CA VAL A 36 -13.56 5.70 -6.50
C VAL A 36 -12.08 5.43 -6.61
N VAL A 37 -11.72 4.25 -7.11
CA VAL A 37 -10.35 3.83 -7.35
C VAL A 37 -10.07 3.91 -8.84
N VAL A 38 -9.03 4.67 -9.21
CA VAL A 38 -8.58 4.75 -10.60
C VAL A 38 -7.44 3.77 -10.83
N HIS A 39 -7.70 2.75 -11.64
CA HIS A 39 -6.69 1.85 -12.15
C HIS A 39 -6.00 2.49 -13.35
N LEU A 40 -4.68 2.56 -13.31
CA LEU A 40 -3.86 3.12 -14.40
C LEU A 40 -3.19 1.96 -15.14
N PRO A 41 -3.73 1.46 -16.28
CA PRO A 41 -3.17 0.31 -16.98
C PRO A 41 -1.68 0.42 -17.30
N PRO A 42 -1.13 1.60 -17.70
CA PRO A 42 0.29 1.77 -17.90
C PRO A 42 1.12 1.31 -16.71
N ARG A 43 0.64 1.50 -15.47
CA ARG A 43 1.30 1.12 -14.20
C ARG A 43 1.93 -0.27 -14.25
N LYS A 44 1.27 -1.23 -14.89
CA LYS A 44 1.77 -2.60 -15.01
C LYS A 44 3.16 -2.67 -15.68
N GLN A 45 3.40 -1.83 -16.69
CA GLN A 45 4.67 -1.84 -17.45
C GLN A 45 5.83 -1.20 -16.70
N TRP A 46 5.59 -0.12 -15.95
CA TRP A 46 6.65 0.64 -15.25
C TRP A 46 6.83 0.26 -13.77
N MET A 47 5.96 -0.59 -13.21
CA MET A 47 6.08 -1.08 -11.83
C MET A 47 7.45 -1.70 -11.56
N LYS A 48 7.96 -2.53 -12.49
CA LYS A 48 9.27 -3.17 -12.37
C LYS A 48 10.42 -2.17 -12.24
N TYR A 49 10.31 -1.00 -12.88
CA TYR A 49 11.34 0.02 -12.79
C TYR A 49 11.34 0.64 -11.40
N TRP A 50 10.17 0.98 -10.85
CA TRP A 50 10.06 1.54 -9.50
C TRP A 50 10.70 0.66 -8.42
N LEU A 51 10.58 -0.67 -8.54
CA LEU A 51 11.21 -1.63 -7.63
C LEU A 51 12.75 -1.61 -7.66
N THR A 52 13.36 -0.94 -8.64
CA THR A 52 14.82 -0.96 -8.90
C THR A 52 15.46 0.43 -8.88
N ILE A 53 14.71 1.50 -8.62
CA ILE A 53 15.25 2.87 -8.57
C ILE A 53 15.96 3.09 -7.22
N PRO A 54 17.27 3.38 -7.19
CA PRO A 54 17.99 3.65 -5.96
C PRO A 54 17.41 4.87 -5.23
N GLN A 55 17.44 4.84 -3.90
CA GLN A 55 16.95 5.91 -3.01
C GLN A 55 15.44 6.16 -3.05
N MET A 56 14.67 5.40 -3.84
CA MET A 56 13.21 5.45 -3.81
C MET A 56 12.68 4.73 -2.57
N VAL A 57 11.83 5.40 -1.78
CA VAL A 57 11.27 4.86 -0.53
C VAL A 57 9.84 4.36 -0.73
N VAL A 58 9.41 3.48 0.16
CA VAL A 58 8.03 2.98 0.20
C VAL A 58 7.26 3.67 1.32
N ALA A 59 6.10 4.21 0.98
CA ALA A 59 5.13 4.73 1.93
C ALA A 59 3.75 4.18 1.57
N SER A 60 2.97 3.80 2.57
CA SER A 60 1.64 3.23 2.36
C SER A 60 0.60 4.25 1.89
N ASP A 61 0.79 5.53 2.24
CA ASP A 61 -0.25 6.56 2.13
C ASP A 61 -1.57 6.07 2.78
N ALA A 62 -1.43 5.49 3.98
CA ALA A 62 -2.51 4.82 4.69
C ALA A 62 -3.71 5.76 4.92
N MET A 63 -4.92 5.21 4.77
CA MET A 63 -6.17 5.92 5.02
C MET A 63 -6.63 5.68 6.45
N ALA A 64 -7.46 6.59 6.99
CA ALA A 64 -8.07 6.41 8.31
C ALA A 64 -8.79 5.05 8.43
N GLY A 65 -8.71 4.43 9.61
CA GLY A 65 -9.34 3.15 9.94
C GLY A 65 -10.85 3.25 10.05
N LEU A 66 -11.55 3.38 8.91
CA LEU A 66 -13.00 3.52 8.85
C LEU A 66 -13.69 2.18 8.60
N GLY A 67 -14.83 2.00 9.25
CA GLY A 67 -15.79 0.94 8.96
C GLY A 67 -16.67 1.29 7.77
N ARG A 68 -17.53 0.34 7.38
CA ARG A 68 -18.45 0.49 6.23
C ARG A 68 -19.50 1.58 6.43
N ASP A 69 -19.79 1.91 7.68
CA ASP A 69 -20.68 3.01 8.05
C ASP A 69 -19.97 4.38 8.03
N GLY A 70 -18.70 4.43 7.61
CA GLY A 70 -17.88 5.63 7.55
C GLY A 70 -17.41 6.14 8.91
N LYS A 71 -17.64 5.39 10.00
CA LYS A 71 -17.15 5.76 11.33
C LYS A 71 -15.78 5.16 11.60
N LEU A 72 -15.04 5.80 12.51
CA LEU A 72 -13.77 5.26 13.00
C LEU A 72 -14.01 3.93 13.70
N LEU A 73 -13.21 2.94 13.35
CA LEU A 73 -13.17 1.66 14.05
C LEU A 73 -12.44 1.82 15.39
N PRO A 74 -12.85 1.06 16.43
CA PRO A 74 -12.05 0.96 17.65
C PRO A 74 -10.71 0.27 17.34
N TRP A 75 -9.75 0.41 18.25
CA TRP A 75 -8.39 -0.10 18.09
C TRP A 75 -8.34 -1.63 17.90
N ASP A 76 -9.26 -2.35 18.53
CA ASP A 76 -9.36 -3.81 18.55
C ASP A 76 -10.38 -4.38 17.54
N ALA A 77 -10.86 -3.55 16.61
CA ALA A 77 -11.78 -4.00 15.55
C ALA A 77 -11.16 -5.13 14.72
N ASP A 78 -12.00 -6.05 14.24
CA ASP A 78 -11.53 -7.11 13.36
C ASP A 78 -11.02 -6.47 12.04
N PRO A 79 -9.84 -6.86 11.52
CA PRO A 79 -9.29 -6.28 10.30
C PRO A 79 -10.22 -6.41 9.07
N SER A 80 -11.16 -7.36 9.06
CA SER A 80 -12.17 -7.50 8.01
C SER A 80 -13.28 -6.43 8.06
N GLU A 81 -13.40 -5.70 9.17
CA GLU A 81 -14.33 -4.58 9.31
C GLU A 81 -13.83 -3.31 8.61
N TYR A 82 -12.51 -3.20 8.43
CA TYR A 82 -11.90 -2.08 7.70
C TYR A 82 -12.48 -1.98 6.30
N ALA A 83 -12.95 -0.79 5.94
CA ALA A 83 -13.57 -0.48 4.66
C ALA A 83 -12.81 0.65 3.95
N GLY A 84 -11.51 0.43 3.72
CA GLY A 84 -10.66 1.39 3.02
C GLY A 84 -9.73 0.75 2.00
N HIS A 85 -8.75 1.52 1.56
CA HIS A 85 -7.82 1.05 0.53
C HIS A 85 -6.85 0.01 1.12
N PRO A 86 -6.64 -1.16 0.48
CA PRO A 86 -5.74 -2.21 0.98
C PRO A 86 -4.27 -1.77 1.17
N ARG A 87 -3.86 -0.63 0.63
CA ARG A 87 -2.51 -0.07 0.83
C ARG A 87 -2.20 0.18 2.30
N THR A 88 -3.22 0.46 3.11
CA THR A 88 -3.09 0.62 4.56
C THR A 88 -2.46 -0.61 5.22
N ALA A 89 -2.92 -1.82 4.86
CA ALA A 89 -2.46 -3.07 5.47
C ALA A 89 -1.33 -3.76 4.68
N ALA A 90 -1.26 -3.57 3.37
CA ALA A 90 -0.47 -4.45 2.50
C ALA A 90 0.75 -3.83 1.82
N SER A 91 0.95 -2.49 1.83
CA SER A 91 1.95 -1.84 0.97
C SER A 91 3.35 -2.46 1.05
N TYR A 92 3.87 -2.67 2.26
CA TYR A 92 5.20 -3.24 2.47
C TYR A 92 5.29 -4.71 2.00
N SER A 93 4.30 -5.54 2.34
CA SER A 93 4.24 -6.94 1.89
C SER A 93 4.09 -7.08 0.38
N THR A 94 3.32 -6.18 -0.26
CA THR A 94 3.19 -6.11 -1.71
C THR A 94 4.52 -5.76 -2.35
N THR A 95 5.28 -4.80 -1.80
CA THR A 95 6.60 -4.47 -2.32
C THR A 95 7.57 -5.65 -2.18
N LEU A 96 7.59 -6.34 -1.03
CA LEU A 96 8.44 -7.52 -0.82
C LEU A 96 8.10 -8.64 -1.81
N GLN A 97 6.82 -8.96 -1.99
CA GLN A 97 6.38 -9.95 -2.97
C GLN A 97 6.80 -9.56 -4.39
N LEU A 98 6.48 -8.33 -4.82
CA LEU A 98 6.77 -7.88 -6.18
C LEU A 98 8.28 -7.85 -6.45
N ALA A 99 9.08 -7.41 -5.49
CA ALA A 99 10.53 -7.42 -5.59
C ALA A 99 11.09 -8.83 -5.79
N ARG A 100 10.62 -9.80 -4.97
CA ARG A 100 10.96 -11.22 -5.11
C ARG A 100 10.59 -11.76 -6.49
N GLU A 101 9.36 -11.52 -6.94
CA GLU A 101 8.86 -11.99 -8.24
C GLU A 101 9.61 -11.40 -9.44
N HIS A 102 10.22 -10.21 -9.28
CA HIS A 102 11.01 -9.55 -10.31
C HIS A 102 12.53 -9.73 -10.14
N GLY A 103 12.97 -10.57 -9.20
CA GLY A 103 14.39 -10.87 -8.98
C GLY A 103 15.20 -9.70 -8.40
N VAL A 104 14.55 -8.74 -7.73
CA VAL A 104 15.26 -7.65 -7.05
C VAL A 104 15.95 -8.21 -5.79
N PRO A 105 17.24 -7.92 -5.56
CA PRO A 105 17.94 -8.40 -4.38
C PRO A 105 17.25 -7.94 -3.09
N LEU A 106 17.04 -8.87 -2.14
CA LEU A 106 16.33 -8.59 -0.89
C LEU A 106 16.89 -7.36 -0.16
N MET A 107 18.22 -7.23 -0.08
CA MET A 107 18.86 -6.08 0.58
C MET A 107 18.56 -4.73 -0.08
N PHE A 108 18.30 -4.71 -1.39
CA PHE A 108 17.85 -3.50 -2.08
C PHE A 108 16.44 -3.10 -1.60
N THR A 109 15.52 -4.06 -1.61
CA THR A 109 14.14 -3.83 -1.15
C THR A 109 14.09 -3.46 0.33
N LEU A 110 14.89 -4.10 1.19
CA LEU A 110 15.02 -3.71 2.59
C LEU A 110 15.55 -2.28 2.75
N SER A 111 16.42 -1.81 1.85
CA SER A 111 16.85 -0.42 1.84
C SER A 111 15.70 0.54 1.51
N GLN A 112 14.83 0.18 0.56
CA GLN A 112 13.61 0.95 0.22
C GLN A 112 12.60 1.03 1.37
N LEU A 113 12.43 -0.05 2.11
CA LEU A 113 11.43 -0.18 3.16
C LEU A 113 11.89 0.38 4.51
N SER A 114 13.20 0.54 4.72
CA SER A 114 13.78 0.85 6.03
C SER A 114 14.88 1.91 5.97
N TYR A 115 16.05 1.59 5.41
CA TYR A 115 17.24 2.42 5.54
C TYR A 115 17.13 3.78 4.84
N TRP A 116 16.64 3.83 3.60
CA TRP A 116 16.59 5.08 2.84
C TRP A 116 15.62 6.08 3.44
N THR A 117 14.47 5.65 3.96
CA THR A 117 13.55 6.53 4.70
C THR A 117 14.25 7.16 5.91
N ALA A 118 14.95 6.35 6.70
CA ALA A 118 15.68 6.84 7.87
C ALA A 118 16.84 7.76 7.50
N LYS A 119 17.56 7.44 6.42
CA LYS A 119 18.66 8.26 5.90
C LYS A 119 18.14 9.62 5.45
N HIS A 120 17.13 9.66 4.58
CA HIS A 120 16.59 10.91 4.02
C HIS A 120 16.07 11.83 5.11
N LEU A 121 15.31 11.31 6.07
CA LEU A 121 14.84 12.10 7.22
C LEU A 121 15.99 12.52 8.14
N GLY A 122 17.00 11.67 8.33
CA GLY A 122 18.19 12.03 9.09
C GLY A 122 18.99 13.16 8.44
N ASP A 123 19.08 13.18 7.11
CA ASP A 123 19.77 14.20 6.32
C ASP A 123 19.05 15.57 6.39
N THR A 124 17.74 15.61 6.66
CA THR A 124 17.02 16.88 6.93
C THR A 124 17.32 17.45 8.32
N GLY A 125 18.16 16.81 9.12
CA GLY A 125 18.51 17.22 10.49
C GLY A 125 17.70 16.53 11.59
N LEU A 126 16.84 15.56 11.26
CA LEU A 126 16.11 14.80 12.28
C LEU A 126 17.02 13.75 12.92
N GLU A 127 17.76 14.16 13.96
CA GLU A 127 18.80 13.34 14.61
C GLU A 127 18.32 11.94 15.04
N ALA A 128 17.07 11.82 15.49
CA ALA A 128 16.48 10.54 15.88
C ALA A 128 16.47 9.51 14.73
N MET A 129 16.29 9.95 13.47
CA MET A 129 16.27 9.04 12.32
C MET A 129 17.68 8.56 11.93
N LYS A 130 18.74 9.27 12.33
CA LYS A 130 20.13 8.80 12.14
C LYS A 130 20.46 7.56 12.98
N GLN A 131 19.59 7.16 13.91
CA GLN A 131 19.76 5.96 14.73
C GLN A 131 18.87 4.78 14.32
N ARG A 132 18.09 4.91 13.23
CA ARG A 132 17.05 3.93 12.83
C ARG A 132 17.26 3.36 11.43
N GLY A 133 16.42 2.41 11.05
CA GLY A 133 16.33 1.87 9.70
C GLY A 133 17.39 0.84 9.32
N ARG A 134 18.16 0.32 10.29
CA ARG A 134 19.24 -0.65 10.07
C ARG A 134 19.47 -1.51 11.31
N VAL A 135 19.88 -2.76 11.09
CA VAL A 135 20.33 -3.67 12.15
C VAL A 135 21.82 -3.46 12.34
N GLN A 136 22.20 -2.75 13.40
CA GLN A 136 23.59 -2.44 13.73
C GLN A 136 23.74 -2.23 15.24
N VAL A 137 24.89 -2.62 15.79
CA VAL A 137 25.22 -2.41 17.20
C VAL A 137 25.07 -0.92 17.57
N SER A 138 24.50 -0.66 18.75
CA SER A 138 24.24 0.68 19.29
C SER A 138 23.25 1.53 18.48
N LYS A 139 22.37 0.90 17.68
CA LYS A 139 21.23 1.54 17.00
C LYS A 139 19.90 1.11 17.63
N ILE A 140 18.84 1.84 17.31
CA ILE A 140 17.50 1.56 17.83
C ILE A 140 16.98 0.25 17.23
N ALA A 141 16.45 -0.62 18.10
CA ALA A 141 15.98 -1.95 17.76
C ALA A 141 14.53 -1.95 17.23
N ASP A 142 14.26 -1.18 16.18
CA ASP A 142 13.01 -1.31 15.40
C ASP A 142 13.17 -2.50 14.45
N LEU A 143 12.67 -3.67 14.87
CA LEU A 143 12.87 -4.93 14.17
C LEU A 143 11.54 -5.52 13.71
N THR A 144 11.59 -6.20 12.57
CA THR A 144 10.50 -7.04 12.07
C THR A 144 11.08 -8.39 11.66
N LEU A 145 10.33 -9.46 11.90
CA LEU A 145 10.65 -10.80 11.46
C LEU A 145 9.68 -11.15 10.33
N PHE A 146 10.18 -11.70 9.23
CA PHE A 146 9.33 -12.18 8.16
C PHE A 146 10.03 -13.31 7.39
N ASP A 147 9.23 -14.17 6.77
CA ASP A 147 9.70 -15.20 5.85
C ASP A 147 9.84 -14.57 4.44
N PRO A 148 11.06 -14.40 3.91
CA PRO A 148 11.26 -13.74 2.62
C PRO A 148 10.64 -14.51 1.45
N ASP A 149 10.45 -15.82 1.59
CA ASP A 149 9.87 -16.67 0.55
C ASP A 149 8.33 -16.67 0.62
N LYS A 150 7.76 -16.47 1.81
CA LYS A 150 6.30 -16.52 2.02
C LYS A 150 5.62 -15.18 2.22
N VAL A 151 6.34 -14.10 2.49
CA VAL A 151 5.73 -12.78 2.72
C VAL A 151 4.93 -12.34 1.49
N ALA A 152 3.66 -12.03 1.72
CA ALA A 152 2.70 -11.66 0.69
C ALA A 152 1.53 -10.86 1.28
N PRO A 153 0.94 -9.93 0.51
CA PRO A 153 -0.26 -9.22 0.91
C PRO A 153 -1.46 -10.18 0.92
N ARG A 154 -2.32 -10.05 1.94
CA ARG A 154 -3.68 -10.64 1.92
C ARG A 154 -4.76 -9.60 1.69
N ALA A 155 -4.46 -8.33 1.92
CA ALA A 155 -5.43 -7.27 1.74
C ALA A 155 -5.73 -7.01 0.26
N THR A 156 -7.01 -7.01 -0.10
CA THR A 156 -7.49 -6.73 -1.46
C THR A 156 -8.56 -5.64 -1.43
N TYR A 157 -9.10 -5.27 -2.58
CA TYR A 157 -10.23 -4.34 -2.64
C TYR A 157 -11.57 -5.00 -2.28
N LYS A 158 -11.63 -6.33 -2.25
CA LYS A 158 -12.84 -7.07 -1.95
C LYS A 158 -13.27 -6.80 -0.51
N GLN A 159 -14.57 -6.60 -0.34
CA GLN A 159 -15.15 -6.34 0.96
C GLN A 159 -14.82 -7.45 1.97
N GLY A 160 -14.34 -7.06 3.15
CA GLY A 160 -13.90 -8.01 4.18
C GLY A 160 -12.43 -8.42 4.07
N GLU A 161 -11.76 -8.08 2.97
CA GLU A 161 -10.34 -8.35 2.77
C GLU A 161 -9.48 -7.10 2.94
N ASN A 162 -10.05 -5.89 2.95
CA ASN A 162 -9.32 -4.62 2.88
C ASN A 162 -8.26 -4.41 3.97
N GLY A 163 -8.48 -4.92 5.18
CA GLY A 163 -7.56 -4.75 6.32
C GLY A 163 -6.77 -6.00 6.65
N LEU A 164 -6.92 -7.10 5.89
CA LEU A 164 -6.30 -8.37 6.27
C LEU A 164 -4.78 -8.23 6.43
N PRO A 165 -4.22 -8.69 7.57
CA PRO A 165 -2.79 -8.60 7.80
C PRO A 165 -2.04 -9.43 6.76
N PRO A 166 -0.77 -9.11 6.44
CA PRO A 166 0.00 -9.90 5.49
C PRO A 166 0.20 -11.35 5.96
N ALA A 167 0.57 -12.23 5.04
CA ALA A 167 1.12 -13.54 5.35
C ALA A 167 2.63 -13.46 5.53
N GLY A 168 3.23 -14.44 6.22
CA GLY A 168 4.69 -14.54 6.38
C GLY A 168 5.31 -13.52 7.34
N ILE A 169 4.50 -12.82 8.15
CA ILE A 169 4.93 -11.97 9.27
C ILE A 169 4.19 -12.50 10.52
N PRO A 170 4.90 -12.96 11.57
CA PRO A 170 4.32 -13.52 12.78
C PRO A 170 3.74 -12.47 13.74
#